data_AF-A0AAN9PZX1-F1
#
_entry.id   AF-A0AAN9PZX1-F1
#
_cell.length_a   1.000
_cell.length_b   1.000
_cell.length_c   1.000
_cell.angle_alpha   90.00
_cell.angle_beta   90.00
_cell.angle_gamma   90.00
#
_symmetry.space_group_name_H-M   'P 1'
#
loop_
_entity.id
_entity.type
_entity.pdbx_description
1 polymer ?
#
loop_
_entity_poly.entity_id
_entity_poly.type
_entity_poly.pdbx_seq_one_letter_code
_entity_poly.pdbx_strand_id
1 'polypeptide(L)'
;MVGGRSVTSTSTSTSTLSFYLRFFPPNYNKIEMVVRNISRASAAIGIFLCLLLVTGVPCSGQENCSTQCIAMQCDTIGIKYGKYCGVGYSGCPGEKPCDDLDACCMVHDECVGKFGMTNVKCHKKLKNCLIKVQNSGKVGFSKECPYTTAAPTMIRGMDLAILLSQLDDGFNDL
;
A
#
# COMPACT_ATOMS: atom_id res chain seq x y z
N MET A 1 -50.26 -35.66 17.48
CA MET A 1 -50.62 -36.24 16.16
C MET A 1 -50.77 -35.05 15.23
N VAL A 2 -50.00 -34.79 14.17
CA VAL A 2 -49.27 -35.55 13.12
C VAL A 2 -48.06 -34.63 12.78
N GLY A 3 -46.80 -35.02 12.58
CA GLY A 3 -46.21 -35.99 11.65
C GLY A 3 -45.19 -35.22 10.79
N GLY A 4 -43.93 -35.67 10.77
CA GLY A 4 -42.79 -34.92 10.25
C GLY A 4 -42.55 -34.99 8.74
N ARG A 5 -41.51 -34.27 8.29
CA ARG A 5 -40.64 -34.64 7.15
C ARG A 5 -39.34 -33.83 7.18
N SER A 6 -38.24 -34.56 7.13
CA SER A 6 -36.87 -34.06 6.89
C SER A 6 -36.63 -33.99 5.39
N VAL A 7 -36.00 -32.92 4.88
CA VAL A 7 -35.38 -32.86 3.55
C VAL A 7 -34.07 -32.07 3.66
N THR A 8 -32.99 -32.71 3.23
CA THR A 8 -31.62 -32.22 3.12
C THR A 8 -31.37 -31.44 1.82
N SER A 9 -30.31 -30.62 1.86
CA SER A 9 -29.34 -30.35 0.77
C SER A 9 -29.34 -28.99 0.03
N THR A 10 -28.13 -28.41 0.11
CA THR A 10 -27.31 -27.75 -0.93
C THR A 10 -27.32 -26.23 -1.15
N SER A 11 -26.08 -25.75 -1.17
CA SER A 11 -25.52 -24.43 -1.40
C SER A 11 -25.84 -23.79 -2.75
N THR A 12 -25.83 -22.45 -2.84
CA THR A 12 -24.88 -21.74 -3.72
C THR A 12 -24.87 -20.23 -3.46
N SER A 13 -23.63 -19.72 -3.41
CA SER A 13 -23.22 -18.33 -3.32
C SER A 13 -23.71 -17.52 -4.52
N THR A 14 -24.33 -16.36 -4.29
CA THR A 14 -24.55 -15.36 -5.34
C THR A 14 -24.14 -13.95 -4.88
N SER A 15 -23.08 -13.47 -5.55
CA SER A 15 -22.94 -12.11 -6.08
C SER A 15 -22.43 -10.97 -5.20
N THR A 16 -21.17 -11.07 -4.76
CA THR A 16 -20.30 -9.95 -4.35
C THR A 16 -19.69 -9.16 -5.53
N LEU A 17 -20.00 -9.54 -6.79
CA LEU A 17 -19.34 -9.00 -7.98
C LEU A 17 -19.84 -7.62 -8.45
N SER A 18 -20.99 -7.14 -7.96
CA SER A 18 -21.58 -5.89 -8.45
C SER A 18 -21.03 -4.62 -7.75
N PHE A 19 -20.30 -4.77 -6.64
CA PHE A 19 -19.78 -3.63 -5.88
C PHE A 19 -18.40 -3.14 -6.37
N TYR A 20 -17.62 -3.99 -7.03
CA TYR A 20 -16.24 -3.70 -7.41
C TYR A 20 -16.06 -2.81 -8.65
N LEU A 21 -17.08 -2.64 -9.50
CA LEU A 21 -16.96 -1.90 -10.76
C LEU A 21 -17.18 -0.37 -10.65
N ARG A 22 -17.28 0.20 -9.43
CA ARG A 22 -17.54 1.64 -9.24
C ARG A 22 -16.38 2.46 -8.70
N PHE A 23 -15.24 1.85 -8.37
CA PHE A 23 -14.06 2.58 -7.92
C PHE A 23 -12.89 2.27 -8.84
N PHE A 24 -12.33 3.33 -9.43
CA PHE A 24 -11.09 3.42 -10.19
C PHE A 24 -11.23 3.52 -11.73
N PRO A 25 -10.93 4.72 -12.30
CA PRO A 25 -10.84 4.93 -13.74
C PRO A 25 -9.56 4.29 -14.33
N PRO A 26 -9.55 3.87 -15.60
CA PRO A 26 -8.34 3.40 -16.27
C PRO A 26 -7.56 4.60 -16.82
N ASN A 27 -6.29 4.76 -16.44
CA ASN A 27 -5.33 5.52 -17.25
C ASN A 27 -4.19 4.58 -17.64
N TYR A 28 -4.39 3.89 -18.75
CA TYR A 28 -3.38 3.05 -19.40
C TYR A 28 -2.57 3.95 -20.33
N ASN A 29 -1.29 4.16 -20.01
CA ASN A 29 -0.30 4.51 -21.02
C ASN A 29 1.10 4.08 -20.57
N LYS A 30 1.80 3.41 -21.51
CA LYS A 30 3.25 3.16 -21.56
C LYS A 30 3.76 1.78 -21.13
N ILE A 31 3.42 0.73 -21.91
CA ILE A 31 4.33 -0.41 -22.10
C ILE A 31 4.21 -0.90 -23.55
N GLU A 32 4.99 -0.30 -24.45
CA GLU A 32 5.23 -0.84 -25.80
C GLU A 32 6.74 -0.77 -26.07
N MET A 33 7.49 -1.79 -25.66
CA MET A 33 8.87 -1.98 -26.13
C MET A 33 9.43 -3.40 -25.93
N VAL A 34 8.69 -4.45 -26.30
CA VAL A 34 9.30 -5.82 -26.41
C VAL A 34 8.80 -6.58 -27.65
N VAL A 35 8.43 -5.89 -28.73
CA VAL A 35 8.07 -6.59 -29.99
C VAL A 35 8.75 -5.93 -31.18
N ARG A 36 10.10 -5.92 -31.21
CA ARG A 36 10.80 -5.53 -32.43
C ARG A 36 12.14 -6.20 -32.63
N ASN A 37 12.17 -7.54 -32.64
CA ASN A 37 13.20 -8.26 -33.42
C ASN A 37 12.92 -9.77 -33.61
N ILE A 38 11.89 -10.15 -34.39
CA ILE A 38 11.74 -11.57 -34.77
C ILE A 38 11.52 -11.67 -36.29
N SER A 39 12.49 -12.31 -36.97
CA SER A 39 12.50 -12.60 -38.41
C SER A 39 11.29 -13.43 -38.85
N ARG A 40 10.76 -13.11 -40.03
CA ARG A 40 9.47 -13.57 -40.59
C ARG A 40 9.35 -15.07 -40.91
N ALA A 41 10.28 -15.92 -40.47
CA ALA A 41 10.35 -17.34 -40.88
C ALA A 41 9.90 -18.36 -39.82
N SER A 42 9.41 -17.93 -38.65
CA SER A 42 9.06 -18.84 -37.55
C SER A 42 7.64 -18.61 -37.01
N ALA A 43 6.69 -18.26 -37.88
CA ALA A 43 5.34 -17.85 -37.49
C ALA A 43 4.44 -18.98 -36.93
N ALA A 44 4.78 -20.26 -37.16
CA ALA A 44 3.92 -21.39 -36.75
C ALA A 44 4.23 -21.95 -35.34
N ILE A 45 5.43 -21.71 -34.80
CA ILE A 45 5.86 -22.28 -33.51
C ILE A 45 5.65 -21.30 -32.35
N GLY A 46 5.70 -19.99 -32.61
CA GLY A 46 5.50 -18.96 -31.58
C GLY A 46 4.06 -18.83 -31.06
N ILE A 47 3.07 -19.25 -31.84
CA ILE A 47 1.65 -19.15 -31.46
C ILE A 47 1.27 -20.25 -30.44
N PHE A 48 1.88 -21.43 -30.53
CA PHE A 48 1.59 -22.55 -29.63
C PHE A 48 2.18 -22.36 -28.22
N LEU A 49 3.30 -21.63 -28.11
CA LEU A 49 3.92 -21.27 -26.82
C LEU A 49 3.21 -20.12 -26.09
N CYS A 50 2.49 -19.24 -26.81
CA CYS A 50 1.64 -18.22 -26.19
C CYS A 50 0.31 -18.79 -25.66
N LEU A 51 -0.21 -19.86 -26.25
CA LEU A 51 -1.49 -20.47 -25.82
C LEU A 51 -1.35 -21.37 -24.59
N LEU A 52 -0.15 -21.91 -24.32
CA LEU A 52 0.11 -22.73 -23.13
C LEU A 52 0.43 -21.92 -21.87
N LEU A 53 0.55 -20.58 -21.98
CA LEU A 53 0.81 -19.67 -20.85
C LEU A 53 -0.43 -18.84 -20.46
N VAL A 54 -1.63 -19.27 -20.87
CA VAL A 54 -2.91 -18.70 -20.40
C VAL A 54 -3.47 -19.50 -19.22
N THR A 55 -2.60 -20.00 -18.34
CA THR A 55 -3.00 -20.17 -16.94
C THR A 55 -3.03 -18.77 -16.37
N GLY A 56 -4.24 -18.26 -16.09
CA GLY A 56 -4.44 -16.91 -15.60
C GLY A 56 -3.47 -16.62 -14.46
N VAL A 57 -2.49 -15.76 -14.73
CA VAL A 57 -1.74 -15.09 -13.68
C VAL A 57 -2.77 -14.21 -13.01
N PRO A 58 -3.25 -14.50 -11.79
CA PRO A 58 -3.93 -13.46 -11.04
C PRO A 58 -2.93 -12.32 -10.95
N CYS A 59 -3.23 -11.18 -11.57
CA CYS A 59 -2.57 -9.94 -11.26
C CYS A 59 -2.98 -9.53 -9.84
N SER A 60 -2.62 -10.32 -8.82
CA SER A 60 -2.33 -9.72 -7.55
C SER A 60 -0.99 -9.03 -7.77
N GLY A 61 -1.00 -7.70 -7.86
CA GLY A 61 0.18 -6.98 -7.40
C GLY A 61 0.46 -7.55 -6.01
N GLN A 62 1.47 -8.39 -5.87
CA GLN A 62 2.04 -8.70 -4.57
C GLN A 62 2.68 -7.39 -4.12
N GLU A 63 1.84 -6.47 -3.68
CA GLU A 63 2.21 -5.41 -2.75
C GLU A 63 2.86 -6.16 -1.58
N ASN A 64 4.20 -6.13 -1.52
CA ASN A 64 4.94 -6.72 -0.42
C ASN A 64 4.64 -5.90 0.83
N CYS A 65 3.53 -6.22 1.48
CA CYS A 65 3.13 -5.63 2.74
C CYS A 65 3.89 -6.28 3.90
N SER A 66 4.08 -5.55 4.99
CA SER A 66 4.80 -6.04 6.16
C SER A 66 3.90 -6.78 7.14
N THR A 67 4.37 -7.92 7.64
CA THR A 67 3.80 -8.61 8.80
C THR A 67 4.71 -8.54 10.03
N GLN A 68 5.91 -7.95 9.90
CA GLN A 68 6.94 -7.94 10.94
C GLN A 68 7.29 -6.51 11.34
N CYS A 69 7.60 -6.33 12.63
CA CYS A 69 8.13 -5.08 13.16
C CYS A 69 9.61 -4.97 12.84
N ILE A 70 9.98 -4.13 11.88
CA ILE A 70 11.38 -3.91 11.49
C ILE A 70 11.86 -2.52 11.90
N ALA A 71 13.16 -2.37 12.06
CA ALA A 71 13.81 -1.12 12.44
C ALA A 71 15.09 -0.97 11.60
N MET A 72 15.03 -0.19 10.53
CA MET A 72 16.14 0.00 9.59
C MET A 72 16.24 1.46 9.16
N GLN A 73 17.47 1.94 8.94
CA GLN A 73 17.74 3.28 8.40
C GLN A 73 17.10 4.43 9.23
N CYS A 74 17.16 4.32 10.57
CA CYS A 74 16.41 5.14 11.54
C CYS A 74 16.61 6.67 11.41
N ASP A 75 17.74 7.08 10.86
CA ASP A 75 18.22 8.47 10.78
C ASP A 75 18.16 9.04 9.35
N THR A 76 17.52 8.33 8.41
CA THR A 76 17.39 8.75 7.01
C THR A 76 15.93 8.77 6.55
N ILE A 77 15.64 9.46 5.44
CA ILE A 77 14.30 9.46 4.82
C ILE A 77 13.88 8.05 4.35
N GLY A 78 14.84 7.15 4.12
CA GLY A 78 14.60 5.74 3.78
C GLY A 78 14.23 4.85 4.97
N ILE A 79 13.86 5.44 6.11
CA ILE A 79 13.46 4.72 7.33
C ILE A 79 12.37 3.68 7.03
N LYS A 80 12.57 2.48 7.57
CA LYS A 80 11.51 1.48 7.72
C LYS A 80 11.38 1.15 9.19
N TYR A 81 10.25 1.51 9.77
CA TYR A 81 9.98 1.39 11.19
C TYR A 81 8.63 0.74 11.42
N GLY A 82 8.59 -0.26 12.30
CA GLY A 82 7.39 -1.03 12.58
C GLY A 82 6.93 -1.79 11.34
N LYS A 83 5.64 -1.70 11.03
CA LYS A 83 5.05 -2.29 9.82
C LYS A 83 4.63 -1.25 8.79
N TYR A 84 4.42 0.00 9.20
CA TYR A 84 3.74 1.03 8.41
C TYR A 84 4.59 2.27 8.14
N CYS A 85 5.63 2.54 8.93
CA CYS A 85 6.40 3.76 8.71
C CYS A 85 7.48 3.56 7.64
N GLY A 86 7.24 4.09 6.44
CA GLY A 86 8.26 4.23 5.39
C GLY A 86 7.65 4.59 4.04
N VAL A 87 8.42 5.27 3.17
CA VAL A 87 7.93 5.62 1.83
C VAL A 87 7.74 4.35 1.00
N GLY A 88 6.51 4.11 0.53
CA GLY A 88 6.17 2.91 -0.23
C GLY A 88 6.27 1.61 0.59
N TYR A 89 6.16 1.70 1.90
CA TYR A 89 6.24 0.57 2.83
C TYR A 89 5.05 0.63 3.79
N SER A 90 4.22 -0.41 3.79
CA SER A 90 2.99 -0.47 4.60
C SER A 90 2.78 -1.89 5.15
N GLY A 91 2.01 -2.01 6.22
CA GLY A 91 1.63 -3.28 6.82
C GLY A 91 0.52 -4.00 6.05
N CYS A 92 0.41 -5.32 6.22
CA CYS A 92 -0.63 -6.12 5.59
C CYS A 92 -2.02 -5.85 6.19
N PRO A 93 -3.11 -6.11 5.45
CA PRO A 93 -4.46 -5.97 5.97
C PRO A 93 -4.66 -6.80 7.25
N GLY A 94 -5.17 -6.15 8.30
CA GLY A 94 -5.44 -6.78 9.60
C GLY A 94 -4.24 -6.85 10.55
N GLU A 95 -3.04 -6.47 10.11
CA GLU A 95 -1.89 -6.34 11.00
C GLU A 95 -2.11 -5.20 12.01
N LYS A 96 -1.63 -5.41 13.23
CA LYS A 96 -1.62 -4.36 14.26
C LYS A 96 -0.28 -3.61 14.21
N PRO A 97 -0.28 -2.29 14.47
CA PRO A 97 0.95 -1.52 14.56
C PRO A 97 1.81 -2.00 15.73
N CYS A 98 3.12 -1.84 15.59
CA CYS A 98 4.11 -2.29 16.57
C CYS A 98 4.10 -1.44 17.85
N ASP A 99 3.79 -0.14 17.74
CA ASP A 99 3.62 0.81 18.84
C ASP A 99 2.87 2.07 18.39
N ASP A 100 2.85 3.12 19.22
CA ASP A 100 2.14 4.38 18.95
C ASP A 100 2.72 5.15 17.76
N LEU A 101 4.03 5.05 17.50
CA LEU A 101 4.67 5.71 16.35
C LEU A 101 4.26 5.02 15.06
N ASP A 102 4.29 3.69 15.05
CA ASP A 102 3.82 2.88 13.92
C ASP A 102 2.32 3.04 13.67
N ALA A 103 1.53 3.22 14.74
CA ALA A 103 0.10 3.50 14.62
C ALA A 103 -0.18 4.84 13.92
N CYS A 104 0.65 5.87 14.12
CA CYS A 104 0.55 7.11 13.35
C CYS A 104 0.70 6.85 11.84
N CYS A 105 1.65 6.00 11.46
CA CYS A 105 1.93 5.68 10.06
C CYS A 105 0.81 4.83 9.44
N MET A 106 0.26 3.85 10.16
CA MET A 106 -0.89 3.08 9.69
C MET A 106 -2.07 3.99 9.30
N VAL A 107 -2.39 4.98 10.14
CA VAL A 107 -3.46 5.96 9.86
C VAL A 107 -3.11 6.86 8.67
N HIS A 108 -1.82 7.16 8.48
CA HIS A 108 -1.35 7.94 7.33
C HIS A 108 -1.47 7.15 6.03
N ASP A 109 -1.04 5.90 6.00
CA ASP A 109 -1.13 4.99 4.85
C ASP A 109 -2.59 4.82 4.41
N GLU A 110 -3.51 4.59 5.35
CA GLU A 110 -4.95 4.56 5.07
C GLU A 110 -5.47 5.88 4.50
N CYS A 111 -4.98 7.02 5.01
CA CYS A 111 -5.37 8.34 4.55
C CYS A 111 -4.92 8.58 3.11
N VAL A 112 -3.65 8.33 2.79
CA VAL A 112 -3.12 8.54 1.42
C VAL A 112 -3.64 7.50 0.43
N GLY A 113 -3.93 6.27 0.88
CA GLY A 113 -4.61 5.27 0.07
C GLY A 113 -6.02 5.72 -0.35
N LYS A 114 -6.69 6.52 0.49
CA LYS A 114 -8.04 7.06 0.19
C LYS A 114 -8.02 8.37 -0.57
N PHE A 115 -7.09 9.28 -0.26
CA PHE A 115 -7.12 10.66 -0.72
C PHE A 115 -5.96 11.06 -1.65
N GLY A 116 -5.01 10.15 -1.91
CA GLY A 116 -3.83 10.39 -2.73
C GLY A 116 -2.57 10.66 -1.92
N MET A 117 -1.42 10.29 -2.50
CA MET A 117 -0.09 10.41 -1.88
C MET A 117 0.39 11.85 -1.66
N THR A 118 -0.15 12.83 -2.38
CA THR A 118 0.16 14.27 -2.25
C THR A 118 -0.83 15.00 -1.34
N ASN A 119 -1.70 14.28 -0.61
CA ASN A 119 -2.71 14.93 0.21
C ASN A 119 -2.08 15.62 1.44
N VAL A 120 -1.96 16.95 1.37
CA VAL A 120 -1.40 17.80 2.44
C VAL A 120 -2.06 17.57 3.80
N LYS A 121 -3.37 17.28 3.84
CA LYS A 121 -4.09 17.04 5.11
C LYS A 121 -3.65 15.72 5.75
N CYS A 122 -3.37 14.68 4.96
CA CYS A 122 -2.81 13.43 5.46
C CYS A 122 -1.42 13.66 6.07
N HIS A 123 -0.52 14.36 5.38
CA HIS A 123 0.83 14.63 5.89
C HIS A 123 0.83 15.49 7.15
N LYS A 124 -0.01 16.54 7.22
CA LYS A 124 -0.16 17.37 8.43
C LYS A 124 -0.66 16.56 9.64
N LYS A 125 -1.61 15.63 9.42
CA LYS A 125 -2.09 14.74 10.47
C LYS A 125 -0.99 13.80 10.96
N LEU A 126 -0.22 13.20 10.05
CA LEU A 126 0.91 12.35 10.41
C LEU A 126 1.93 13.14 11.23
N LYS A 127 2.39 14.29 10.73
CA LYS A 127 3.32 15.17 11.46
C LYS A 127 2.86 15.46 12.89
N ASN A 128 1.60 15.86 13.06
CA ASN A 128 1.04 16.18 14.38
C ASN A 128 0.96 14.95 15.31
N CYS A 129 0.69 13.77 14.76
CA CYS A 129 0.70 12.51 15.51
C CYS A 129 2.12 12.19 15.99
N LEU A 130 3.12 12.25 15.10
CA LEU A 130 4.53 12.00 15.40
C LEU A 130 5.07 12.95 16.48
N ILE A 131 4.72 14.24 16.43
CA ILE A 131 5.11 15.22 17.47
C ILE A 131 4.55 14.83 18.85
N LYS A 132 3.28 14.38 18.92
CA LYS A 132 2.68 13.94 20.18
C LYS A 132 3.38 12.69 20.72
N VAL A 133 3.66 11.72 19.85
CA VAL A 133 4.37 10.49 20.22
C VAL A 133 5.80 10.79 20.67
N GLN A 134 6.51 11.67 19.98
CA GLN A 134 7.85 12.13 20.39
C GLN A 134 7.83 12.75 21.79
N ASN A 135 6.83 13.60 22.07
CA ASN A 135 6.69 14.27 23.37
C ASN A 135 6.23 13.33 24.50
N SER A 136 5.85 12.09 24.20
CA SER A 136 5.48 11.10 25.24
C SER A 136 6.68 10.60 26.05
N GLY A 137 7.91 10.79 25.57
CA GLY A 137 9.13 10.32 26.23
C GLY A 137 9.32 8.80 26.20
N LYS A 138 8.47 8.05 25.51
CA LYS A 138 8.63 6.60 25.30
C LYS A 138 9.82 6.30 24.40
N VAL A 139 10.42 5.13 24.57
CA VAL A 139 11.52 4.66 23.71
C VAL A 139 11.00 4.12 22.38
N GLY A 140 9.79 3.54 22.37
CA GLY A 140 9.25 2.77 21.24
C GLY A 140 9.54 1.28 21.36
N PHE A 141 9.13 0.49 20.35
CA PHE A 141 9.30 -0.97 20.38
C PHE A 141 10.76 -1.43 20.15
N SER A 142 11.58 -0.63 19.46
CA SER A 142 12.96 -0.96 19.08
C SER A 142 13.96 -0.06 19.81
N LYS A 143 15.05 -0.65 20.29
CA LYS A 143 16.19 0.09 20.87
C LYS A 143 17.14 0.60 19.79
N GLU A 144 17.15 -0.05 18.62
CA GLU A 144 17.95 0.35 17.46
C GLU A 144 17.42 1.65 16.83
N CYS A 145 16.10 1.79 16.74
CA CYS A 145 15.42 3.01 16.29
C CYS A 145 14.56 3.61 17.42
N PRO A 146 15.15 4.26 18.44
CA PRO A 146 14.35 4.89 19.49
C PRO A 146 13.54 6.07 18.93
N TYR A 147 12.44 6.45 19.61
CA TYR A 147 11.63 7.62 19.22
C TYR A 147 12.43 8.91 19.10
N THR A 148 13.48 9.08 19.90
CA THR A 148 14.39 10.23 19.84
C THR A 148 15.11 10.38 18.50
N THR A 149 15.16 9.32 17.69
CA THR A 149 15.76 9.29 16.36
C THR A 149 14.68 9.11 15.29
N ALA A 150 13.82 8.11 15.42
CA ALA A 150 12.83 7.75 14.41
C ALA A 150 11.77 8.86 14.20
N ALA A 151 11.18 9.38 15.28
CA ALA A 151 10.14 10.40 15.18
C ALA A 151 10.64 11.72 14.52
N PRO A 152 11.76 12.34 14.93
CA PRO A 152 12.25 13.55 14.26
C PRO A 152 12.65 13.31 12.81
N THR A 153 13.19 12.14 12.46
CA THR A 153 13.47 11.77 11.06
C THR A 153 12.17 11.77 10.24
N MET A 154 11.12 11.11 10.73
CA MET A 154 9.82 11.07 10.05
C MET A 154 9.16 12.45 9.97
N ILE A 155 9.27 13.28 11.02
CA ILE A 155 8.74 14.66 11.03
C ILE A 155 9.39 15.50 9.92
N ARG A 156 10.73 15.41 9.77
CA ARG A 156 11.44 16.10 8.67
C ARG A 156 10.99 15.60 7.30
N GLY A 157 10.79 14.28 7.17
CA GLY A 157 10.23 13.69 5.95
C GLY A 157 8.83 14.25 5.63
N MET A 158 7.98 14.41 6.64
CA MET A 158 6.66 15.01 6.46
C MET A 158 6.71 16.48 6.08
N ASP A 159 7.66 17.26 6.61
CA ASP A 159 7.85 18.65 6.21
C ASP A 159 8.24 18.77 4.73
N LEU A 160 9.13 17.90 4.26
CA LEU A 160 9.46 17.82 2.84
C LEU A 160 8.27 17.39 1.99
N ALA A 161 7.50 16.38 2.43
CA ALA A 161 6.32 15.91 1.70
C ALA A 161 5.23 16.98 1.58
N ILE A 162 4.99 17.75 2.65
CA ILE A 162 4.05 18.89 2.63
C ILE A 162 4.52 19.95 1.63
N LEU A 163 5.80 20.32 1.69
CA LEU A 163 6.36 21.31 0.76
C LEU A 163 6.18 20.87 -0.69
N LEU A 164 6.53 19.62 -1.01
CA LEU A 164 6.40 19.07 -2.36
C LEU A 164 4.94 18.99 -2.83
N SER A 165 4.03 18.59 -1.94
CA SER A 165 2.59 18.52 -2.27
C SER A 165 2.03 19.90 -2.65
N GLN A 166 2.47 20.96 -1.96
CA GLN A 166 2.02 22.33 -2.26
C GLN A 166 2.62 22.90 -3.55
N LEU A 167 3.80 22.44 -3.98
CA LEU A 167 4.38 22.82 -5.26
C LEU A 167 3.64 22.17 -6.44
N ASP A 168 3.20 20.92 -6.27
CA ASP A 168 2.41 20.21 -7.27
C ASP A 168 1.05 20.91 -7.52
N ASP A 169 0.36 21.30 -6.45
CA ASP A 169 -0.88 22.07 -6.52
C ASP A 169 -0.69 23.37 -7.34
N GLY A 170 0.41 24.10 -7.13
CA GLY A 170 0.70 25.35 -7.84
C GLY A 170 1.13 25.18 -9.30
N PHE A 171 1.63 24.01 -9.70
CA PHE A 171 1.95 23.71 -11.10
C PHE A 171 0.71 23.26 -11.87
N ASN A 172 -0.25 22.61 -11.21
CA ASN A 172 -1.53 22.20 -11.82
C ASN A 172 -2.45 23.40 -12.17
N ASP A 173 -2.11 24.61 -11.72
CA ASP A 173 -2.82 25.86 -12.01
C ASP A 173 -2.18 26.70 -13.14
N LEU A 174 -1.11 26.21 -13.79
CA LEU A 174 -0.39 26.85 -14.91
C LEU A 174 -0.62 26.13 -16.25
#